data_AF-A0A8H7D5P8-F1
#
_entry.id   AF-A0A8H7D5P8-F1
#
_cell.length_a   1.000
_cell.length_b   1.000
_cell.length_c   1.000
_cell.angle_alpha   90.00
_cell.angle_beta   90.00
_cell.angle_gamma   90.00
#
_symmetry.space_group_name_H-M   'P 1'
#
loop_
_entity.id
_entity.type
_entity.pdbx_description
1 polymer ?
#
loop_
_entity_poly.entity_id
_entity_poly.type
_entity_poly.pdbx_seq_one_letter_code
_entity_poly.pdbx_strand_id
1 'polypeptide(L)'
;MNKDHSILALGSAAFAVSDYEELCKRYQIDTIPLAGLIDHGSVARAVADAVAARAAAGKPPYVAFIWFFGTSPFSPFDEDMLTVAGQATTMLTRNGWPAKGHTTVTLRRPLRFPLQMVPSCLFLPPLEAASQGDIYTKAGRWRGDASVPGDFFPLGQDIEGMTLGIIGLGSIGKALAVRAQACGMNIIYNNRRRVPESEENGATYVSMDDLLATSDVISVNCPLTSETRHLLGPAEFSKMKTGVFIVNTARGAIIDEEALVQALKSGKGFGGSAALPRSSSQGSPWRMADRAAVLTLGPPKFAISEYNDTVCKRYDIDSIPLSELTDHASVIKSVADAVAARAGAGKPPYGAFIWFFDTWAFSPFDKDVLSPLTENGCRLFCGGGAGYDNVDTEWLTSQGAYYCNTPSGFSVSTANGALMLILAATRSASQGDMYTRTGKWRGDASVPGDFVTLGQDIEGMTLGIIGFGSIGKALAVRAQACGMKIIYNNRRRVPDSEENGASYVSMDELLATADVISVNCPLTAETRHLLGPVEFSKMKNGVFIVNTARGAIINEEALVQALKSGKG
;
A
#
# COMPACT_ATOMS: atom_id res chain seq x y z
N MET A 1 -6.38 -15.56 -42.26
CA MET A 1 -7.70 -15.27 -41.67
C MET A 1 -8.57 -16.46 -41.99
N ASN A 2 -9.19 -17.14 -41.01
CA ASN A 2 -10.02 -18.32 -41.29
C ASN A 2 -11.31 -18.26 -40.47
N LYS A 3 -12.36 -17.65 -41.04
CA LYS A 3 -13.71 -17.65 -40.45
C LYS A 3 -14.33 -19.05 -40.39
N ASP A 4 -13.69 -20.03 -41.02
CA ASP A 4 -14.07 -21.45 -41.01
C ASP A 4 -13.79 -22.13 -39.66
N HIS A 5 -13.09 -21.46 -38.74
CA HIS A 5 -12.79 -21.96 -37.41
C HIS A 5 -13.66 -21.27 -36.34
N SER A 6 -14.27 -22.07 -35.47
CA SER A 6 -15.09 -21.56 -34.36
C SER A 6 -14.48 -21.88 -33.00
N ILE A 7 -14.71 -21.00 -32.05
CA ILE A 7 -14.23 -21.08 -30.67
C ILE A 7 -15.46 -21.15 -29.76
N LEU A 8 -15.42 -22.03 -28.76
CA LEU A 8 -16.45 -22.09 -27.72
C LEU A 8 -15.96 -21.28 -26.50
N ALA A 9 -16.77 -20.35 -26.00
CA ALA A 9 -16.46 -19.53 -24.85
C ALA A 9 -17.43 -19.78 -23.68
N LEU A 10 -16.90 -19.88 -22.46
CA LEU A 10 -17.71 -19.95 -21.24
C LEU A 10 -17.85 -18.55 -20.61
N GLY A 11 -19.06 -18.00 -20.65
CA GLY A 11 -19.39 -16.64 -20.21
C GLY A 11 -19.13 -15.56 -21.27
N SER A 12 -19.71 -14.37 -21.08
CA SER A 12 -19.52 -13.24 -21.99
C SER A 12 -18.25 -12.46 -21.66
N ALA A 13 -17.60 -11.89 -22.68
CA ALA A 13 -16.42 -11.05 -22.56
C ALA A 13 -16.75 -9.62 -22.10
N ALA A 14 -17.65 -9.44 -21.14
CA ALA A 14 -18.10 -8.12 -20.66
C ALA A 14 -16.95 -7.21 -20.15
N PHE A 15 -15.72 -7.74 -20.03
CA PHE A 15 -14.57 -7.08 -19.42
C PHE A 15 -13.30 -7.03 -20.29
N ALA A 16 -13.28 -7.59 -21.50
CA ALA A 16 -12.15 -7.49 -22.44
C ALA A 16 -12.65 -6.96 -23.78
N VAL A 17 -12.49 -5.66 -24.02
CA VAL A 17 -13.11 -5.02 -25.18
C VAL A 17 -12.21 -5.14 -26.42
N SER A 18 -10.91 -4.83 -26.34
CA SER A 18 -10.08 -4.71 -27.55
C SER A 18 -9.68 -6.05 -28.20
N ASP A 19 -9.13 -7.01 -27.44
CA ASP A 19 -8.60 -8.23 -28.05
C ASP A 19 -9.68 -9.31 -28.27
N TYR A 20 -10.79 -9.26 -27.51
CA TYR A 20 -11.97 -10.08 -27.79
C TYR A 20 -12.66 -9.63 -29.08
N GLU A 21 -12.80 -8.31 -29.31
CA GLU A 21 -13.26 -7.79 -30.60
C GLU A 21 -12.36 -8.26 -31.75
N GLU A 22 -11.05 -8.33 -31.53
CA GLU A 22 -10.12 -8.82 -32.53
C GLU A 22 -10.22 -10.34 -32.76
N LEU A 23 -10.51 -11.13 -31.72
CA LEU A 23 -10.87 -12.53 -31.85
C LEU A 23 -12.19 -12.71 -32.62
N CYS A 24 -13.23 -11.95 -32.28
CA CYS A 24 -14.52 -11.94 -32.99
C CYS A 24 -14.39 -11.51 -34.46
N LYS A 25 -13.41 -10.65 -34.80
CA LYS A 25 -13.09 -10.30 -36.20
C LYS A 25 -12.47 -11.48 -36.97
N ARG A 26 -11.80 -12.41 -36.27
CA ARG A 26 -11.01 -13.50 -36.87
C ARG A 26 -11.68 -14.88 -36.82
N TYR A 27 -12.52 -15.13 -35.82
CA TYR A 27 -13.17 -16.42 -35.53
C TYR A 27 -14.65 -16.23 -35.20
N GLN A 28 -15.46 -17.26 -35.47
CA GLN A 28 -16.81 -17.33 -34.92
C GLN A 28 -16.74 -17.80 -33.46
N ILE A 29 -17.35 -17.06 -32.54
CA ILE A 29 -17.36 -17.40 -31.12
C ILE A 29 -18.79 -17.76 -30.70
N ASP A 30 -18.99 -19.00 -30.26
CA ASP A 30 -20.24 -19.45 -29.65
C ASP A 30 -20.06 -19.39 -28.12
N THR A 31 -21.05 -18.84 -27.39
CA THR A 31 -20.91 -18.55 -25.95
C THR A 31 -21.92 -19.32 -25.12
N ILE A 32 -21.45 -20.00 -24.09
CA ILE A 32 -22.29 -20.61 -23.04
C ILE A 32 -22.55 -19.53 -21.98
N PRO A 33 -23.82 -19.15 -21.73
CA PRO A 33 -24.15 -18.18 -20.67
C PRO A 33 -23.88 -18.78 -19.28
N LEU A 34 -23.48 -17.93 -18.33
CA LEU A 34 -23.23 -18.38 -16.94
C LEU A 34 -24.50 -18.58 -16.13
N ALA A 35 -25.61 -18.02 -16.59
CA ALA A 35 -26.91 -18.13 -15.91
C ALA A 35 -27.36 -19.59 -15.85
N GLY A 36 -27.63 -20.10 -14.65
CA GLY A 36 -28.08 -21.47 -14.42
C GLY A 36 -26.97 -22.51 -14.25
N LEU A 37 -25.69 -22.13 -14.38
CA LEU A 37 -24.55 -22.99 -14.05
C LEU A 37 -24.26 -22.85 -12.55
N ILE A 38 -24.42 -23.94 -11.79
CA ILE A 38 -24.36 -23.94 -10.32
C ILE A 38 -23.31 -24.89 -9.73
N ASP A 39 -22.84 -25.87 -10.50
CA ASP A 39 -21.78 -26.82 -10.13
C ASP A 39 -20.93 -27.26 -11.34
N HIS A 40 -19.83 -27.97 -11.10
CA HIS A 40 -18.97 -28.51 -12.16
C HIS A 40 -19.72 -29.42 -13.15
N GLY A 41 -20.69 -30.20 -12.68
CA GLY A 41 -21.48 -31.10 -13.54
C GLY A 41 -22.44 -30.34 -14.46
N SER A 42 -22.93 -29.17 -14.06
CA SER A 42 -23.76 -28.29 -14.87
C SER A 42 -22.95 -27.65 -16.01
N VAL A 43 -21.71 -27.27 -15.74
CA VAL A 43 -20.78 -26.75 -16.77
C VAL A 43 -20.39 -27.85 -17.76
N ALA A 44 -20.04 -29.04 -17.27
CA ALA A 44 -19.69 -30.18 -18.13
C ALA A 44 -20.83 -30.53 -19.10
N ARG A 45 -22.07 -30.59 -18.58
CA ARG A 45 -23.27 -30.81 -19.40
C ARG A 45 -23.49 -29.70 -20.42
N ALA A 46 -23.38 -28.43 -20.01
CA ALA A 46 -23.55 -27.31 -20.95
C ALA A 46 -22.52 -27.30 -22.07
N VAL A 47 -21.26 -27.68 -21.79
CA VAL A 47 -20.21 -27.85 -22.80
C VAL A 47 -20.53 -29.02 -23.72
N ALA A 48 -20.91 -30.18 -23.17
CA ALA A 48 -21.31 -31.35 -23.95
C ALA A 48 -22.48 -31.04 -24.88
N ASP A 49 -23.50 -30.36 -24.37
CA ASP A 49 -24.70 -29.96 -25.12
C ASP A 49 -24.34 -28.98 -26.25
N ALA A 50 -23.46 -28.01 -26.00
CA ALA A 50 -23.01 -27.06 -27.01
C ALA A 50 -22.20 -27.74 -28.14
N VAL A 51 -21.37 -28.72 -27.80
CA VAL A 51 -20.62 -29.53 -28.78
C VAL A 51 -21.57 -30.42 -29.58
N ALA A 52 -22.49 -31.12 -28.90
CA ALA A 52 -23.46 -32.01 -29.53
C ALA A 52 -24.43 -31.25 -30.45
N ALA A 53 -24.95 -30.09 -30.02
CA ALA A 53 -25.82 -29.24 -30.83
C ALA A 53 -25.11 -28.73 -32.09
N ARG A 54 -23.82 -28.42 -31.97
CA ARG A 54 -23.01 -27.98 -33.11
C ARG A 54 -22.76 -29.12 -34.11
N ALA A 55 -22.46 -30.32 -33.63
CA ALA A 55 -22.33 -31.51 -34.45
C ALA A 55 -23.65 -31.85 -35.16
N ALA A 56 -24.78 -31.78 -34.46
CA ALA A 56 -26.11 -32.00 -35.02
C ALA A 56 -26.48 -30.95 -36.10
N ALA A 57 -25.94 -29.74 -36.01
CA ALA A 57 -26.09 -28.70 -37.02
C ALA A 57 -25.14 -28.86 -38.23
N GLY A 58 -24.35 -29.95 -38.30
CA GLY A 58 -23.40 -30.21 -39.40
C GLY A 58 -22.24 -29.20 -39.47
N LYS A 59 -21.97 -28.47 -38.38
CA LYS A 59 -20.90 -27.45 -38.35
C LYS A 59 -19.55 -28.08 -37.99
N PRO A 60 -18.42 -27.51 -38.47
CA PRO A 60 -17.08 -27.96 -38.08
C PRO A 60 -16.86 -27.90 -36.56
N PRO A 61 -16.08 -28.82 -35.97
CA PRO A 61 -15.82 -28.83 -34.53
C PRO A 61 -15.13 -27.54 -34.08
N TYR A 62 -15.26 -27.22 -32.79
CA TYR A 62 -14.55 -26.08 -32.22
C TYR A 62 -13.04 -26.33 -32.26
N VAL A 63 -12.27 -25.33 -32.67
CA VAL A 63 -10.81 -25.43 -32.70
C VAL A 63 -10.18 -25.06 -31.36
N ALA A 64 -10.91 -24.31 -30.54
CA ALA A 64 -10.48 -23.89 -29.22
C ALA A 64 -11.63 -23.67 -28.24
N PHE A 65 -11.29 -23.77 -26.96
CA PHE A 65 -12.16 -23.40 -25.84
C PHE A 65 -11.52 -22.24 -25.06
N ILE A 66 -12.31 -21.21 -24.78
CA ILE A 66 -11.90 -20.02 -24.01
C ILE A 66 -12.71 -19.94 -22.73
N TRP A 67 -12.02 -19.69 -21.62
CA TRP A 67 -12.64 -19.46 -20.32
C TRP A 67 -12.14 -18.14 -19.71
N PHE A 68 -13.09 -17.28 -19.30
CA PHE A 68 -12.78 -15.98 -18.68
C PHE A 68 -12.64 -16.10 -17.16
N PHE A 69 -11.57 -15.52 -16.60
CA PHE A 69 -11.37 -15.46 -15.15
C PHE A 69 -12.44 -14.55 -14.51
N GLY A 70 -13.39 -15.14 -13.80
CA GLY A 70 -14.57 -14.47 -13.21
C GLY A 70 -15.70 -15.44 -12.84
N THR A 71 -15.73 -16.65 -13.39
CA THR A 71 -16.78 -17.67 -13.15
C THR A 71 -16.41 -18.59 -11.96
N SER A 72 -16.04 -17.99 -10.83
CA SER A 72 -15.27 -18.69 -9.80
C SER A 72 -15.92 -19.82 -8.99
N PRO A 73 -17.21 -20.23 -9.10
CA PRO A 73 -17.63 -21.42 -8.37
C PRO A 73 -16.94 -22.71 -8.85
N PHE A 74 -16.29 -22.71 -10.02
CA PHE A 74 -15.89 -23.94 -10.73
C PHE A 74 -14.37 -24.14 -10.88
N SER A 75 -13.56 -23.81 -9.88
CA SER A 75 -12.10 -24.05 -9.91
C SER A 75 -11.66 -24.96 -8.77
N PRO A 76 -10.81 -26.00 -9.03
CA PRO A 76 -10.12 -26.31 -10.28
C PRO A 76 -10.94 -27.13 -11.29
N PHE A 77 -10.68 -26.96 -12.59
CA PHE A 77 -11.20 -27.85 -13.66
C PHE A 77 -10.55 -29.24 -13.52
N ASP A 78 -11.36 -30.28 -13.29
CA ASP A 78 -10.91 -31.68 -13.23
C ASP A 78 -10.72 -32.30 -14.63
N GLU A 79 -9.94 -33.39 -14.71
CA GLU A 79 -9.62 -34.14 -15.95
C GLU A 79 -10.88 -34.59 -16.71
N ASP A 80 -11.99 -34.86 -16.02
CA ASP A 80 -13.26 -35.28 -16.61
C ASP A 80 -13.87 -34.21 -17.53
N MET A 81 -13.70 -32.92 -17.20
CA MET A 81 -14.21 -31.82 -18.03
C MET A 81 -13.39 -31.61 -19.31
N LEU A 82 -12.08 -31.88 -19.26
CA LEU A 82 -11.19 -31.83 -20.43
C LEU A 82 -11.49 -32.99 -21.40
N THR A 83 -11.92 -34.13 -20.86
CA THR A 83 -12.35 -35.30 -21.63
C THR A 83 -13.64 -35.01 -22.43
N VAL A 84 -14.58 -34.28 -21.84
CA VAL A 84 -15.82 -33.83 -22.52
C VAL A 84 -15.53 -32.80 -23.63
N ALA A 85 -14.52 -31.94 -23.44
CA ALA A 85 -14.06 -30.98 -24.44
C ALA A 85 -13.22 -31.62 -25.58
N GLY A 86 -13.11 -32.95 -25.61
CA GLY A 86 -12.24 -33.79 -26.46
C GLY A 86 -12.37 -33.68 -27.99
N GLN A 87 -12.90 -32.58 -28.52
CA GLN A 87 -12.82 -32.22 -29.94
C GLN A 87 -12.09 -30.88 -30.19
N ALA A 88 -11.78 -30.09 -29.15
CA ALA A 88 -10.99 -28.87 -29.28
C ALA A 88 -9.49 -29.16 -29.32
N THR A 89 -8.83 -28.78 -30.43
CA THR A 89 -7.40 -29.05 -30.67
C THR A 89 -6.47 -28.14 -29.86
N THR A 90 -6.96 -27.06 -29.27
CA THR A 90 -6.13 -26.06 -28.57
C THR A 90 -6.87 -25.35 -27.43
N MET A 91 -6.26 -25.32 -26.24
CA MET A 91 -6.76 -24.55 -25.09
C MET A 91 -6.00 -23.22 -24.97
N LEU A 92 -6.72 -22.09 -24.92
CA LEU A 92 -6.14 -20.75 -24.76
C LEU A 92 -6.30 -20.30 -23.30
N THR A 93 -5.20 -20.19 -22.56
CA THR A 93 -5.22 -19.76 -21.14
C THR A 93 -4.34 -18.54 -20.90
N ARG A 94 -4.72 -17.67 -19.94
CA ARG A 94 -3.94 -16.49 -19.53
C ARG A 94 -2.55 -16.85 -18.98
N ASN A 95 -2.39 -18.04 -18.38
CA ASN A 95 -1.22 -18.42 -17.58
C ASN A 95 -0.54 -19.74 -17.98
N GLY A 96 -0.77 -20.26 -19.19
CA GLY A 96 0.00 -21.40 -19.73
C GLY A 96 -0.03 -22.66 -18.85
N TRP A 97 -1.20 -23.10 -18.41
CA TRP A 97 -1.32 -24.37 -17.68
C TRP A 97 -1.33 -25.53 -18.69
N PRO A 98 -0.36 -26.45 -18.64
CA PRO A 98 -0.38 -27.63 -19.50
C PRO A 98 -1.40 -28.63 -18.96
N ALA A 99 -2.44 -28.91 -19.74
CA ALA A 99 -3.22 -30.14 -19.55
C ALA A 99 -2.42 -31.29 -20.15
N LYS A 100 -2.23 -32.39 -19.41
CA LYS A 100 -1.61 -33.61 -19.97
C LYS A 100 -2.40 -34.04 -21.21
N GLY A 101 -1.73 -34.16 -22.36
CA GLY A 101 -2.32 -34.67 -23.60
C GLY A 101 -2.89 -33.63 -24.58
N HIS A 102 -2.83 -32.32 -24.28
CA HIS A 102 -3.35 -31.26 -25.17
C HIS A 102 -2.32 -30.18 -25.50
N THR A 103 -2.42 -29.58 -26.70
CA THR A 103 -1.58 -28.44 -27.10
C THR A 103 -2.13 -27.14 -26.49
N THR A 104 -1.52 -26.65 -25.42
CA THR A 104 -1.82 -25.32 -24.86
C THR A 104 -1.10 -24.24 -25.68
N VAL A 105 -1.84 -23.29 -26.24
CA VAL A 105 -1.25 -22.11 -26.90
C VAL A 105 -1.46 -20.89 -26.01
N THR A 106 -0.36 -20.32 -25.52
CA THR A 106 -0.38 -19.04 -24.80
C THR A 106 -0.47 -17.92 -25.83
N LEU A 107 -1.46 -17.03 -25.70
CA LEU A 107 -1.54 -15.84 -26.54
C LEU A 107 -0.25 -15.02 -26.37
N ARG A 108 0.40 -14.64 -27.49
CA ARG A 108 1.66 -13.86 -27.48
C ARG A 108 1.56 -12.52 -26.75
N ARG A 109 0.33 -12.02 -26.52
CA ARG A 109 0.01 -10.91 -25.63
C ARG A 109 -1.15 -11.33 -24.72
N PRO A 110 -1.08 -11.13 -23.39
CA PRO A 110 -2.22 -11.36 -22.52
C PRO A 110 -3.33 -10.37 -22.87
N LEU A 111 -4.58 -10.86 -22.93
CA LEU A 111 -5.77 -10.01 -22.98
C LEU A 111 -5.71 -8.98 -21.85
N ARG A 112 -5.71 -7.69 -22.17
CA ARG A 112 -5.70 -6.62 -21.14
C ARG A 112 -7.12 -6.46 -20.59
N PHE A 113 -7.31 -6.83 -19.33
CA PHE A 113 -8.54 -6.56 -18.58
C PHE A 113 -8.27 -5.40 -17.61
N PRO A 114 -9.04 -4.30 -17.64
CA PRO A 114 -8.91 -3.22 -16.67
C PRO A 114 -9.34 -3.65 -15.25
N LEU A 115 -10.05 -4.78 -15.14
CA LEU A 115 -10.50 -5.37 -13.88
C LEU A 115 -9.74 -6.67 -13.62
N GLN A 116 -9.13 -6.79 -12.45
CA GLN A 116 -8.43 -8.01 -12.03
C GLN A 116 -9.06 -8.61 -10.77
N MET A 117 -9.16 -9.95 -10.71
CA MET A 117 -9.41 -10.70 -9.47
C MET A 117 -8.09 -10.94 -8.76
N VAL A 118 -8.03 -10.72 -7.44
CA VAL A 118 -6.93 -11.24 -6.61
C VAL A 118 -7.18 -12.73 -6.35
N PRO A 119 -6.31 -13.67 -6.79
CA PRO A 119 -6.45 -15.06 -6.38
C PRO A 119 -6.16 -15.16 -4.88
N SER A 120 -7.12 -15.67 -4.11
CA SER A 120 -7.00 -16.18 -2.73
C SER A 120 -5.78 -15.69 -1.95
N CYS A 121 -5.73 -14.41 -1.58
CA CYS A 121 -4.70 -13.88 -0.70
C CYS A 121 -5.22 -13.87 0.73
N LEU A 122 -4.56 -14.61 1.63
CA LEU A 122 -4.75 -14.47 3.06
C LEU A 122 -3.93 -13.26 3.51
N PHE A 123 -4.56 -12.09 3.58
CA PHE A 123 -3.93 -10.90 4.18
C PHE A 123 -4.38 -10.81 5.63
N LEU A 124 -3.46 -11.05 6.55
CA LEU A 124 -3.73 -10.96 7.98
C LEU A 124 -2.45 -10.47 8.65
N PRO A 125 -1.91 -9.25 8.37
CA PRO A 125 -2.47 -8.05 9.07
C PRO A 125 -2.39 -6.57 8.55
N PRO A 126 -1.60 -6.10 7.56
CA PRO A 126 -1.38 -4.65 7.36
C PRO A 126 -2.59 -3.88 6.79
N LEU A 127 -3.66 -4.57 6.41
CA LEU A 127 -4.89 -3.93 5.93
C LEU A 127 -5.65 -3.20 7.03
N GLU A 128 -5.37 -3.46 8.32
CA GLU A 128 -6.10 -2.85 9.44
C GLU A 128 -5.99 -1.30 9.44
N ALA A 129 -4.82 -0.74 9.11
CA ALA A 129 -4.66 0.71 8.99
C ALA A 129 -5.42 1.29 7.77
N ALA A 130 -5.42 0.59 6.64
CA ALA A 130 -6.12 1.02 5.42
C ALA A 130 -7.64 0.86 5.53
N SER A 131 -8.10 -0.22 6.18
CA SER A 131 -9.52 -0.48 6.43
C SER A 131 -10.09 0.47 7.48
N GLN A 132 -9.33 0.80 8.53
CA GLN A 132 -9.77 1.75 9.54
C GLN A 132 -9.99 3.17 8.97
N GLY A 133 -9.08 3.66 8.11
CA GLY A 133 -9.27 4.95 7.43
C GLY A 133 -10.48 5.01 6.49
N ASP A 134 -10.73 3.92 5.75
CA ASP A 134 -11.92 3.78 4.89
C ASP A 134 -13.22 3.71 5.72
N ILE A 135 -13.21 2.96 6.84
CA ILE A 135 -14.32 2.86 7.79
C ILE A 135 -14.68 4.23 8.38
N TYR A 136 -13.68 4.99 8.85
CA TYR A 136 -13.92 6.33 9.36
C TYR A 136 -14.58 7.21 8.30
N THR A 137 -14.00 7.27 7.10
CA THR A 137 -14.46 8.17 6.03
C THR A 137 -15.90 7.84 5.64
N LYS A 138 -16.24 6.55 5.51
CA LYS A 138 -17.61 6.09 5.23
C LYS A 138 -18.59 6.32 6.39
N ALA A 139 -18.11 6.35 7.62
CA ALA A 139 -18.88 6.73 8.79
C ALA A 139 -19.01 8.26 8.96
N GLY A 140 -18.53 9.05 7.99
CA GLY A 140 -18.58 10.52 8.02
C GLY A 140 -17.58 11.15 8.98
N ARG A 141 -16.44 10.48 9.21
CA ARG A 141 -15.34 10.98 10.06
C ARG A 141 -14.01 10.80 9.33
N TRP A 142 -13.11 11.76 9.42
CA TRP A 142 -11.79 11.59 8.78
C TRP A 142 -10.73 10.89 9.67
N ARG A 143 -10.91 10.87 11.00
CA ARG A 143 -9.95 10.34 11.98
C ARG A 143 -10.66 9.72 13.18
N GLY A 144 -9.95 8.89 13.93
CA GLY A 144 -10.40 8.40 15.23
C GLY A 144 -10.47 9.51 16.29
N ASP A 145 -11.26 9.26 17.33
CA ASP A 145 -11.48 10.17 18.46
C ASP A 145 -10.37 10.04 19.50
N ALA A 146 -9.61 11.12 19.68
CA ALA A 146 -8.54 11.24 20.68
C ALA A 146 -8.96 10.88 22.11
N SER A 147 -10.24 11.10 22.42
CA SER A 147 -10.82 10.86 23.75
C SER A 147 -11.19 9.40 23.98
N VAL A 148 -11.15 8.55 22.95
CA VAL A 148 -11.47 7.12 23.02
C VAL A 148 -10.17 6.31 23.01
N PRO A 149 -9.85 5.58 24.10
CA PRO A 149 -8.66 4.74 24.16
C PRO A 149 -8.66 3.69 23.03
N GLY A 150 -7.64 3.74 22.17
CA GLY A 150 -7.48 2.82 21.03
C GLY A 150 -8.12 3.30 19.73
N ASP A 151 -8.83 4.43 19.70
CA ASP A 151 -9.38 5.03 18.47
C ASP A 151 -8.35 5.98 17.82
N PHE A 152 -7.16 5.45 17.53
CA PHE A 152 -6.07 6.16 16.86
C PHE A 152 -5.55 5.36 15.68
N PHE A 153 -5.08 6.05 14.64
CA PHE A 153 -4.49 5.42 13.46
C PHE A 153 -3.23 4.64 13.86
N PRO A 154 -3.18 3.30 13.75
CA PRO A 154 -2.00 2.55 14.17
C PRO A 154 -0.81 2.91 13.28
N LEU A 155 0.33 3.25 13.89
CA LEU A 155 1.58 3.44 13.17
C LEU A 155 2.01 2.07 12.61
N GLY A 156 1.85 1.90 11.30
CA GLY A 156 2.27 0.70 10.59
C GLY A 156 3.80 0.60 10.47
N GLN A 157 4.30 -0.62 10.21
CA GLN A 157 5.72 -0.85 9.94
C GLN A 157 6.05 -0.53 8.49
N ASP A 158 7.11 0.24 8.27
CA ASP A 158 7.65 0.49 6.93
C ASP A 158 8.47 -0.70 6.43
N ILE A 159 8.53 -0.87 5.12
CA ILE A 159 9.22 -1.98 4.44
C ILE A 159 10.61 -1.60 3.91
N GLU A 160 10.98 -0.32 3.97
CA GLU A 160 12.32 0.12 3.52
C GLU A 160 13.43 -0.59 4.30
N GLY A 161 14.45 -1.08 3.59
CA GLY A 161 15.59 -1.80 4.16
C GLY A 161 15.31 -3.26 4.55
N MET A 162 14.05 -3.69 4.57
CA MET A 162 13.70 -5.09 4.82
C MET A 162 14.17 -6.01 3.70
N THR A 163 14.39 -7.28 4.05
CA THR A 163 14.69 -8.33 3.08
C THR A 163 13.42 -9.05 2.64
N LEU A 164 13.10 -8.94 1.35
CA LEU A 164 12.05 -9.72 0.67
C LEU A 164 12.64 -10.99 0.05
N GLY A 165 12.24 -12.14 0.57
CA GLY A 165 12.47 -13.45 -0.02
C GLY A 165 11.38 -13.84 -1.00
N ILE A 166 11.72 -14.01 -2.27
CA ILE A 166 10.79 -14.45 -3.32
C ILE A 166 11.00 -15.94 -3.60
N ILE A 167 9.99 -16.76 -3.31
CA ILE A 167 9.94 -18.16 -3.74
C ILE A 167 9.22 -18.22 -5.09
N GLY A 168 9.97 -18.38 -6.18
CA GLY A 168 9.42 -18.35 -7.54
C GLY A 168 9.54 -17.00 -8.24
N LEU A 169 10.73 -16.67 -8.76
CA LEU A 169 11.00 -15.52 -9.61
C LEU A 169 10.52 -15.73 -11.06
N GLY A 170 9.24 -16.06 -11.23
CA GLY A 170 8.54 -16.05 -12.52
C GLY A 170 8.04 -14.65 -12.88
N SER A 171 7.06 -14.52 -13.78
CA SER A 171 6.53 -13.20 -14.19
C SER A 171 6.02 -12.37 -12.99
N ILE A 172 5.32 -12.99 -12.05
CA ILE A 172 4.82 -12.33 -10.82
C ILE A 172 6.00 -11.93 -9.93
N GLY A 173 6.93 -12.86 -9.67
CA GLY A 173 8.10 -12.58 -8.83
C GLY A 173 8.98 -11.47 -9.40
N LYS A 174 9.20 -11.41 -10.71
CA LYS A 174 9.95 -10.34 -11.38
C LYS A 174 9.24 -8.99 -11.27
N ALA A 175 7.92 -8.97 -11.44
CA ALA A 175 7.11 -7.77 -11.29
C ALA A 175 7.10 -7.27 -9.83
N LEU A 176 7.09 -8.20 -8.86
CA LEU A 176 7.22 -7.89 -7.44
C LEU A 176 8.61 -7.34 -7.11
N ALA A 177 9.69 -7.93 -7.66
CA ALA A 177 11.05 -7.47 -7.44
C ALA A 177 11.24 -5.99 -7.84
N VAL A 178 10.78 -5.60 -9.04
CA VAL A 178 10.86 -4.20 -9.50
C VAL A 178 10.14 -3.23 -8.53
N ARG A 179 8.96 -3.61 -8.04
CA ARG A 179 8.18 -2.79 -7.10
C ARG A 179 8.84 -2.73 -5.73
N ALA A 180 9.30 -3.87 -5.21
CA ALA A 180 9.99 -3.96 -3.93
C ALA A 180 11.28 -3.15 -3.92
N GLN A 181 12.01 -3.12 -5.04
CA GLN A 181 13.21 -2.31 -5.22
C GLN A 181 12.87 -0.81 -5.15
N ALA A 182 11.79 -0.38 -5.80
CA ALA A 182 11.31 1.01 -5.71
C ALA A 182 10.85 1.40 -4.29
N CYS A 183 10.42 0.42 -3.49
CA CYS A 183 10.12 0.59 -2.07
C CYS A 183 11.36 0.54 -1.15
N GLY A 184 12.56 0.30 -1.69
CA GLY A 184 13.82 0.27 -0.93
C GLY A 184 14.12 -1.06 -0.22
N MET A 185 13.51 -2.16 -0.66
CA MET A 185 13.77 -3.49 -0.08
C MET A 185 15.03 -4.14 -0.66
N ASN A 186 15.69 -4.97 0.16
CA ASN A 186 16.69 -5.92 -0.30
C ASN A 186 15.96 -7.15 -0.85
N ILE A 187 16.28 -7.60 -2.06
CA ILE A 187 15.53 -8.69 -2.70
C ILE A 187 16.43 -9.90 -2.87
N ILE A 188 16.00 -11.02 -2.29
CA ILE A 188 16.61 -12.32 -2.50
C ILE A 188 15.57 -13.27 -3.07
N TYR A 189 15.99 -14.28 -3.83
CA TYR A 189 15.06 -15.23 -4.40
C TYR A 189 15.61 -16.63 -4.46
N ASN A 190 14.70 -17.60 -4.46
CA ASN A 190 15.01 -18.99 -4.75
C ASN A 190 14.04 -19.55 -5.79
N ASN A 191 14.61 -20.29 -6.75
CA ASN A 191 13.93 -21.09 -7.75
C ASN A 191 14.60 -22.46 -7.84
N ARG A 192 13.86 -23.47 -8.32
CA ARG A 192 14.43 -24.78 -8.69
C ARG A 192 15.57 -24.65 -9.72
N ARG A 193 15.46 -23.67 -10.63
CA ARG A 193 16.50 -23.28 -11.57
C ARG A 193 16.68 -21.77 -11.48
N ARG A 194 17.92 -21.32 -11.27
CA ARG A 194 18.29 -19.90 -11.28
C ARG A 194 17.85 -19.29 -12.61
N VAL A 195 17.25 -18.09 -12.56
CA VAL A 195 16.94 -17.36 -13.80
C VAL A 195 18.25 -16.78 -14.36
N PRO A 196 18.32 -16.47 -15.67
CA PRO A 196 19.46 -15.72 -16.20
C PRO A 196 19.66 -14.41 -15.41
N GLU A 197 20.90 -14.02 -15.17
CA GLU A 197 21.25 -12.82 -14.39
C GLU A 197 20.58 -11.55 -14.94
N SER A 198 20.44 -11.44 -16.26
CA SER A 198 19.73 -10.34 -16.94
C SER A 198 18.23 -10.25 -16.61
N GLU A 199 17.65 -11.30 -16.04
CA GLU A 199 16.22 -11.39 -15.68
C GLU A 199 15.98 -11.34 -14.16
N GLU A 200 17.03 -11.13 -13.37
CA GLU A 200 16.95 -11.11 -11.90
C GLU A 200 16.31 -9.82 -11.36
N ASN A 201 16.25 -8.74 -12.16
CA ASN A 201 15.61 -7.46 -11.78
C ASN A 201 16.04 -6.95 -10.39
N GLY A 202 17.35 -7.05 -10.10
CA GLY A 202 17.91 -6.62 -8.81
C GLY A 202 17.76 -7.63 -7.67
N ALA A 203 17.17 -8.80 -7.90
CA ALA A 203 17.09 -9.88 -6.92
C ALA A 203 18.37 -10.72 -6.89
N THR A 204 18.82 -11.13 -5.71
CA THR A 204 19.99 -12.01 -5.56
C THR A 204 19.55 -13.47 -5.37
N TYR A 205 20.10 -14.40 -6.17
CA TYR A 205 19.82 -15.82 -5.99
C TYR A 205 20.51 -16.37 -4.74
N VAL A 206 19.74 -17.05 -3.89
CA VAL A 206 20.23 -17.67 -2.65
C VAL A 206 19.66 -19.08 -2.48
N SER A 207 20.20 -19.86 -1.54
CA SER A 207 19.63 -21.15 -1.17
C SER A 207 18.26 -20.97 -0.48
N MET A 208 17.43 -22.02 -0.45
CA MET A 208 16.15 -21.95 0.27
C MET A 208 16.36 -21.68 1.77
N ASP A 209 17.38 -22.29 2.37
CA ASP A 209 17.66 -22.12 3.80
C ASP A 209 18.10 -20.68 4.11
N ASP A 210 18.95 -20.10 3.28
CA ASP A 210 19.34 -18.69 3.42
C ASP A 210 18.14 -17.76 3.23
N LEU A 211 17.27 -18.06 2.24
CA LEU A 211 16.05 -17.27 1.99
C LEU A 211 15.17 -17.26 3.25
N LEU A 212 14.90 -18.42 3.84
CA LEU A 212 14.04 -18.52 5.02
C LEU A 212 14.67 -17.84 6.25
N ALA A 213 15.98 -17.99 6.45
CA ALA A 213 16.67 -17.46 7.62
C ALA A 213 16.88 -15.94 7.59
N THR A 214 16.96 -15.35 6.40
CA THR A 214 17.32 -13.92 6.23
C THR A 214 16.13 -13.02 5.89
N SER A 215 15.03 -13.57 5.38
CA SER A 215 13.86 -12.77 4.96
C SER A 215 13.09 -12.20 6.15
N ASP A 216 12.72 -10.92 6.04
CA ASP A 216 11.74 -10.27 6.91
C ASP A 216 10.32 -10.43 6.33
N VAL A 217 10.23 -10.53 5.00
CA VAL A 217 9.01 -10.84 4.25
C VAL A 217 9.29 -11.98 3.27
N ILE A 218 8.46 -13.02 3.25
CA ILE A 218 8.53 -14.13 2.30
C ILE A 218 7.30 -14.09 1.40
N SER A 219 7.50 -13.98 0.09
CA SER A 219 6.44 -14.02 -0.92
C SER A 219 6.50 -15.32 -1.72
N VAL A 220 5.39 -16.07 -1.71
CA VAL A 220 5.25 -17.33 -2.42
C VAL A 220 4.54 -17.11 -3.75
N ASN A 221 5.31 -17.25 -4.84
CA ASN A 221 4.91 -16.92 -6.22
C ASN A 221 5.12 -18.10 -7.20
N CYS A 222 5.28 -19.31 -6.67
CA CYS A 222 5.50 -20.53 -7.46
C CYS A 222 4.17 -21.28 -7.74
N PRO A 223 4.08 -22.06 -8.83
CA PRO A 223 2.88 -22.84 -9.13
C PRO A 223 2.71 -23.99 -8.13
N LEU A 224 1.46 -24.39 -7.89
CA LEU A 224 1.15 -25.63 -7.16
C LEU A 224 1.39 -26.84 -8.07
N THR A 225 2.23 -27.74 -7.61
CA THR A 225 2.64 -29.00 -8.24
C THR A 225 2.75 -30.06 -7.15
N SER A 226 2.93 -31.32 -7.51
CA SER A 226 3.27 -32.38 -6.56
C SER A 226 4.49 -32.02 -5.70
N GLU A 227 5.49 -31.35 -6.27
CA GLU A 227 6.73 -31.00 -5.55
C GLU A 227 6.65 -29.69 -4.76
N THR A 228 5.65 -28.85 -5.00
CA THR A 228 5.45 -27.58 -4.26
C THR A 228 4.29 -27.65 -3.30
N ARG A 229 3.60 -28.79 -3.21
CA ARG A 229 2.58 -29.03 -2.19
C ARG A 229 3.26 -29.11 -0.82
N HIS A 230 2.78 -28.32 0.13
CA HIS A 230 3.34 -28.20 1.48
C HIS A 230 4.84 -27.86 1.46
N LEU A 231 5.26 -27.07 0.47
CA LEU A 231 6.64 -26.55 0.36
C LEU A 231 7.06 -25.81 1.63
N LEU A 232 6.12 -25.13 2.30
CA LEU A 232 6.33 -24.54 3.61
C LEU A 232 5.63 -25.41 4.67
N GLY A 233 6.39 -26.29 5.32
CA GLY A 233 5.96 -27.14 6.42
C GLY A 233 6.68 -26.79 7.74
N PRO A 234 6.52 -27.62 8.80
CA PRO A 234 7.08 -27.33 10.12
C PRO A 234 8.60 -27.10 10.12
N ALA A 235 9.33 -27.83 9.28
CA ALA A 235 10.78 -27.69 9.16
C ALA A 235 11.16 -26.32 8.58
N GLU A 236 10.46 -25.84 7.56
CA GLU A 236 10.71 -24.54 6.93
C GLU A 236 10.34 -23.40 7.88
N PHE A 237 9.18 -23.47 8.55
CA PHE A 237 8.78 -22.51 9.58
C PHE A 237 9.77 -22.47 10.75
N SER A 238 10.48 -23.57 11.03
CA SER A 238 11.49 -23.59 12.09
C SER A 238 12.71 -22.72 11.78
N LYS A 239 13.04 -22.55 10.49
CA LYS A 239 14.20 -21.80 9.97
C LYS A 239 13.94 -20.30 9.83
N MET A 240 12.68 -19.89 9.84
CA MET A 240 12.29 -18.48 9.67
C MET A 240 12.55 -17.66 10.93
N LYS A 241 12.80 -16.34 10.73
CA LYS A 241 12.84 -15.36 11.81
C LYS A 241 11.50 -15.31 12.56
N THR A 242 11.56 -15.07 13.87
CA THR A 242 10.36 -14.72 14.65
C THR A 242 9.78 -13.40 14.12
N GLY A 243 8.49 -13.39 13.79
CA GLY A 243 7.79 -12.21 13.28
C GLY A 243 7.88 -12.00 11.78
N VAL A 244 8.35 -13.00 11.01
CA VAL A 244 8.38 -12.93 9.54
C VAL A 244 6.98 -12.74 8.96
N PHE A 245 6.87 -11.94 7.89
CA PHE A 245 5.63 -11.83 7.12
C PHE A 245 5.61 -12.88 6.01
N ILE A 246 4.51 -13.62 5.89
CA ILE A 246 4.33 -14.57 4.79
C ILE A 246 3.17 -14.10 3.91
N VAL A 247 3.46 -13.91 2.63
CA VAL A 247 2.52 -13.48 1.62
C VAL A 247 2.38 -14.58 0.58
N ASN A 248 1.29 -15.34 0.66
CA ASN A 248 0.95 -16.33 -0.36
C ASN A 248 0.06 -15.71 -1.43
N THR A 249 0.60 -15.47 -2.62
CA THR A 249 -0.16 -15.00 -3.79
C THR A 249 -0.49 -16.14 -4.78
N ALA A 250 -0.13 -17.37 -4.41
CA ALA A 250 -0.21 -18.55 -5.26
C ALA A 250 -1.42 -19.46 -4.92
N ARG A 251 -1.19 -20.61 -4.28
CA ARG A 251 -2.25 -21.55 -3.85
C ARG A 251 -2.04 -21.91 -2.40
N GLY A 252 -3.14 -21.99 -1.64
CA GLY A 252 -3.12 -22.34 -0.21
C GLY A 252 -2.34 -23.62 0.07
N ALA A 253 -2.58 -24.66 -0.73
CA ALA A 253 -1.92 -25.97 -0.59
C ALA A 253 -0.38 -25.99 -0.82
N ILE A 254 0.25 -24.86 -1.14
CA ILE A 254 1.71 -24.74 -1.13
C ILE A 254 2.24 -24.62 0.31
N ILE A 255 1.40 -24.15 1.23
CA ILE A 255 1.70 -24.03 2.65
C ILE A 255 0.92 -25.11 3.38
N ASP A 256 1.58 -25.82 4.29
CA ASP A 256 0.90 -26.71 5.22
C ASP A 256 0.08 -25.87 6.23
N GLU A 257 -1.24 -26.01 6.19
CA GLU A 257 -2.16 -25.19 6.98
C GLU A 257 -2.01 -25.41 8.48
N GLU A 258 -1.80 -26.67 8.91
CA GLU A 258 -1.62 -26.98 10.33
C GLU A 258 -0.29 -26.40 10.83
N ALA A 259 0.77 -26.54 10.04
CA ALA A 259 2.07 -25.94 10.36
C ALA A 259 2.00 -24.41 10.44
N LEU A 260 1.26 -23.76 9.52
CA LEU A 260 1.02 -22.32 9.54
C LEU A 260 0.29 -21.90 10.81
N VAL A 261 -0.78 -22.61 11.20
CA VAL A 261 -1.54 -22.30 12.44
C VAL A 261 -0.64 -22.41 13.67
N GLN A 262 0.23 -23.42 13.75
CA GLN A 262 1.17 -23.57 14.87
C GLN A 262 2.26 -22.49 14.87
N ALA A 263 2.76 -22.11 13.69
CA ALA A 263 3.72 -21.01 13.54
C ALA A 263 3.09 -19.67 13.99
N LEU A 264 1.83 -19.43 13.65
CA LEU A 264 1.09 -18.24 14.10
C LEU A 264 0.90 -18.23 15.62
N LYS A 265 0.48 -19.36 16.22
CA LYS A 265 0.29 -19.47 17.68
C LYS A 265 1.58 -19.29 18.49
N SER A 266 2.72 -19.68 17.92
CA SER A 266 4.04 -19.55 18.57
C SER A 266 4.67 -18.16 18.45
N GLY A 267 3.99 -17.19 17.81
CA GLY A 267 4.51 -15.85 17.59
C GLY A 267 5.58 -15.77 16.49
N LYS A 268 5.78 -16.84 15.71
CA LYS A 268 6.71 -16.84 14.57
C LYS A 268 6.19 -16.05 13.37
N GLY A 269 4.91 -15.71 13.34
CA GLY A 269 4.34 -14.72 12.43
C GLY A 269 3.82 -13.51 13.23
N PHE A 270 3.97 -12.32 12.63
CA PHE A 270 3.73 -10.96 13.15
C PHE A 270 4.94 -10.33 13.85
N GLY A 271 5.57 -9.38 13.16
CA GLY A 271 6.43 -8.37 13.76
C GLY A 271 5.92 -7.00 13.31
N GLY A 272 5.62 -6.12 14.27
CA GLY A 272 5.60 -4.69 14.06
C GLY A 272 6.84 -4.11 14.73
N SER A 273 7.63 -3.30 14.03
CA SER A 273 8.59 -2.37 14.65
C SER A 273 9.01 -1.26 13.69
N ALA A 274 9.21 -0.07 14.24
CA ALA A 274 9.36 1.20 13.54
C ALA A 274 10.68 1.35 12.76
N ALA A 275 10.60 2.04 11.62
CA ALA A 275 11.76 2.55 10.89
C ALA A 275 12.54 3.55 11.76
N LEU A 276 13.84 3.30 11.95
CA LEU A 276 14.75 4.25 12.56
C LEU A 276 15.19 5.27 11.51
N PRO A 277 15.03 6.59 11.73
CA PRO A 277 15.68 7.57 10.88
C PRO A 277 17.20 7.42 11.04
N ARG A 278 17.89 7.16 9.93
CA ARG A 278 19.35 7.09 9.87
C ARG A 278 19.91 8.49 10.16
N SER A 279 20.74 8.62 11.19
CA SER A 279 21.38 9.90 11.51
C SER A 279 22.39 10.27 10.41
N SER A 280 22.22 11.45 9.80
CA SER A 280 23.25 12.05 8.96
C SER A 280 24.23 12.80 9.85
N SER A 281 25.43 12.25 10.03
CA SER A 281 26.52 12.79 10.84
C SER A 281 27.27 13.96 10.17
N GLN A 282 26.57 14.84 9.45
CA GLN A 282 27.18 16.08 8.98
C GLN A 282 27.13 17.14 10.08
N GLY A 283 28.32 17.58 10.51
CA GLY A 283 28.47 18.58 11.55
C GLY A 283 27.73 19.86 11.22
N SER A 284 26.70 20.16 12.01
CA SER A 284 26.00 21.44 11.96
C SER A 284 26.97 22.56 12.36
N PRO A 285 27.01 23.70 11.64
CA PRO A 285 27.74 24.90 12.07
C PRO A 285 27.14 25.50 13.36
N TRP A 286 25.97 25.04 13.79
CA TRP A 286 25.26 25.48 14.98
C TRP A 286 25.45 24.45 16.09
N ARG A 287 26.47 24.65 16.92
CA ARG A 287 26.67 23.88 18.14
C ARG A 287 26.25 24.71 19.34
N MET A 288 25.27 24.24 20.10
CA MET A 288 25.09 24.69 21.47
C MET A 288 26.35 24.35 22.27
N ALA A 289 26.69 25.22 23.23
CA ALA A 289 27.78 24.95 24.15
C ALA A 289 27.53 23.62 24.87
N ASP A 290 28.61 22.86 25.10
CA ASP A 290 28.52 21.66 25.93
C ASP A 290 27.97 22.05 27.31
N ARG A 291 27.14 21.18 27.90
CA ARG A 291 26.38 21.44 29.15
C ARG A 291 25.30 22.52 29.09
N ALA A 292 24.92 22.99 27.90
CA ALA A 292 23.72 23.81 27.80
C ALA A 292 22.48 23.05 28.28
N ALA A 293 21.56 23.79 28.87
CA ALA A 293 20.34 23.24 29.44
C ALA A 293 19.29 22.98 28.36
N VAL A 294 18.61 21.84 28.43
CA VAL A 294 17.56 21.44 27.49
C VAL A 294 16.37 20.94 28.27
N LEU A 295 15.18 21.45 27.92
CA LEU A 295 13.91 20.95 28.44
C LEU A 295 13.29 19.99 27.42
N THR A 296 12.80 18.84 27.87
CA THR A 296 12.07 17.89 27.01
C THR A 296 10.65 17.62 27.49
N LEU A 297 9.72 17.39 26.56
CA LEU A 297 8.43 16.76 26.84
C LEU A 297 8.54 15.24 26.70
N GLY A 298 8.74 14.59 27.84
CA GLY A 298 8.98 13.15 27.94
C GLY A 298 10.34 12.71 27.40
N PRO A 299 10.73 11.46 27.68
CA PRO A 299 11.82 10.82 26.96
C PRO A 299 11.38 10.42 25.55
N PRO A 300 12.32 10.22 24.61
CA PRO A 300 11.97 9.64 23.34
C PRO A 300 11.51 8.19 23.53
N LYS A 301 10.46 7.80 22.78
CA LYS A 301 9.94 6.43 22.78
C LYS A 301 10.88 5.44 22.07
N PHE A 302 11.71 5.94 21.16
CA PHE A 302 12.63 5.17 20.32
C PHE A 302 14.02 5.82 20.30
N ALA A 303 15.05 5.11 19.83
CA ALA A 303 16.44 5.59 19.81
C ALA A 303 16.96 6.02 21.20
N ILE A 304 16.54 5.30 22.25
CA ILE A 304 16.86 5.62 23.64
C ILE A 304 18.38 5.54 23.89
N SER A 305 19.06 4.53 23.32
CA SER A 305 20.51 4.40 23.40
C SER A 305 21.22 5.62 22.80
N GLU A 306 20.85 6.00 21.59
CA GLU A 306 21.46 7.11 20.85
C GLU A 306 21.19 8.43 21.57
N TYR A 307 19.96 8.65 22.04
CA TYR A 307 19.61 9.81 22.85
C TYR A 307 20.45 9.89 24.13
N ASN A 308 20.58 8.78 24.85
CA ASN A 308 21.41 8.74 26.06
C ASN A 308 22.89 8.96 25.77
N ASP A 309 23.41 8.34 24.71
CA ASP A 309 24.83 8.38 24.35
C ASP A 309 25.25 9.70 23.72
N THR A 310 24.33 10.46 23.14
CA THR A 310 24.64 11.72 22.43
C THR A 310 24.09 12.96 23.14
N VAL A 311 22.81 12.96 23.51
CA VAL A 311 22.11 14.13 24.06
C VAL A 311 22.29 14.20 25.57
N CYS A 312 21.92 13.14 26.31
CA CYS A 312 21.98 13.14 27.78
C CYS A 312 23.41 13.24 28.32
N LYS A 313 24.41 12.70 27.62
CA LYS A 313 25.83 12.83 28.02
C LYS A 313 26.39 14.24 27.81
N ARG A 314 25.80 15.02 26.89
CA ARG A 314 26.35 16.29 26.42
C ARG A 314 25.66 17.51 27.02
N TYR A 315 24.38 17.41 27.32
CA TYR A 315 23.54 18.52 27.77
C TYR A 315 22.94 18.25 29.15
N ASP A 316 22.57 19.32 29.85
CA ASP A 316 21.84 19.22 31.13
C ASP A 316 20.34 19.12 30.82
N ILE A 317 19.78 17.91 30.95
CA ILE A 317 18.40 17.62 30.53
C ILE A 317 17.46 17.65 31.73
N ASP A 318 16.45 18.51 31.67
CA ASP A 318 15.24 18.37 32.48
C ASP A 318 14.11 17.85 31.58
N SER A 319 13.29 16.92 32.08
CA SER A 319 12.19 16.33 31.31
C SER A 319 10.88 16.44 32.08
N ILE A 320 9.85 16.98 31.44
CA ILE A 320 8.47 16.96 31.94
C ILE A 320 7.88 15.59 31.58
N PRO A 321 7.45 14.75 32.53
CA PRO A 321 6.89 13.44 32.24
C PRO A 321 5.55 13.56 31.50
N LEU A 322 5.37 12.80 30.41
CA LEU A 322 4.09 12.80 29.67
C LEU A 322 2.91 12.32 30.52
N SER A 323 3.17 11.50 31.54
CA SER A 323 2.15 11.02 32.49
C SER A 323 1.56 12.12 33.37
N GLU A 324 2.20 13.29 33.45
CA GLU A 324 1.73 14.44 34.20
C GLU A 324 0.91 15.41 33.34
N LEU A 325 0.78 15.11 32.04
CA LEU A 325 0.11 15.97 31.06
C LEU A 325 -1.23 15.37 30.65
N THR A 326 -2.28 16.18 30.69
CA THR A 326 -3.64 15.77 30.32
C THR A 326 -4.12 16.45 29.05
N ASP A 327 -3.71 17.69 28.84
CA ASP A 327 -4.19 18.57 27.78
C ASP A 327 -3.18 19.71 27.52
N HIS A 328 -3.50 20.58 26.55
CA HIS A 328 -2.70 21.75 26.21
C HIS A 328 -2.45 22.69 27.40
N ALA A 329 -3.45 22.92 28.26
CA ALA A 329 -3.31 23.80 29.42
C ALA A 329 -2.33 23.24 30.46
N SER A 330 -2.32 21.93 30.65
CA SER A 330 -1.34 21.25 31.51
C SER A 330 0.09 21.44 31.01
N VAL A 331 0.30 21.51 29.69
CA VAL A 331 1.63 21.77 29.11
C VAL A 331 2.09 23.20 29.36
N ILE A 332 1.21 24.19 29.14
CA ILE A 332 1.50 25.60 29.44
C ILE A 332 1.98 25.73 30.89
N LYS A 333 1.22 25.16 31.82
CA LYS A 333 1.55 25.20 33.25
C LYS A 333 2.88 24.51 33.55
N SER A 334 3.06 23.27 33.08
CA SER A 334 4.27 22.49 33.37
C SER A 334 5.54 23.09 32.78
N VAL A 335 5.47 23.73 31.60
CA VAL A 335 6.60 24.46 31.02
C VAL A 335 6.95 25.69 31.87
N ALA A 336 5.94 26.47 32.28
CA ALA A 336 6.17 27.63 33.15
C ALA A 336 6.77 27.20 34.51
N ASP A 337 6.23 26.14 35.12
CA ASP A 337 6.72 25.58 36.38
C ASP A 337 8.16 25.08 36.24
N ALA A 338 8.52 24.42 35.14
CA ALA A 338 9.88 23.95 34.88
C ALA A 338 10.88 25.11 34.72
N VAL A 339 10.49 26.20 34.06
CA VAL A 339 11.30 27.42 33.94
C VAL A 339 11.49 28.07 35.31
N ALA A 340 10.42 28.22 36.09
CA ALA A 340 10.47 28.83 37.41
C ALA A 340 11.29 28.00 38.41
N ALA A 341 11.10 26.68 38.43
CA ALA A 341 11.85 25.76 39.30
C ALA A 341 13.35 25.80 38.99
N ARG A 342 13.72 25.85 37.71
CA ARG A 342 15.11 25.93 37.27
C ARG A 342 15.77 27.25 37.69
N ALA A 343 15.05 28.36 37.52
CA ALA A 343 15.51 29.67 38.00
C ALA A 343 15.66 29.71 39.53
N GLY A 344 14.69 29.16 40.26
CA GLY A 344 14.74 29.03 41.73
C GLY A 344 15.89 28.17 42.25
N ALA A 345 16.33 27.19 41.46
CA ALA A 345 17.52 26.38 41.74
C ALA A 345 18.85 27.08 41.39
N GLY A 346 18.83 28.31 40.88
CA GLY A 346 20.03 29.06 40.46
C GLY A 346 20.74 28.45 39.24
N LYS A 347 20.04 27.61 38.46
CA LYS A 347 20.59 26.96 37.27
C LYS A 347 20.49 27.88 36.04
N PRO A 348 21.38 27.75 35.04
CA PRO A 348 21.30 28.52 33.80
C PRO A 348 20.00 28.20 33.04
N PRO A 349 19.40 29.17 32.32
CA PRO A 349 18.15 28.95 31.60
C PRO A 349 18.28 27.91 30.49
N TYR A 350 17.14 27.34 30.08
CA TYR A 350 17.09 26.42 28.94
C TYR A 350 17.53 27.13 27.66
N GLY A 351 18.49 26.53 26.95
CA GLY A 351 18.89 26.96 25.63
C GLY A 351 18.08 26.30 24.52
N ALA A 352 17.49 25.13 24.78
CA ALA A 352 16.62 24.43 23.85
C ALA A 352 15.40 23.78 24.51
N PHE A 353 14.34 23.63 23.73
CA PHE A 353 13.15 22.86 24.07
C PHE A 353 12.86 21.81 23.00
N ILE A 354 12.66 20.56 23.41
CA ILE A 354 12.46 19.42 22.52
C ILE A 354 11.16 18.70 22.88
N TRP A 355 10.33 18.40 21.88
CA TRP A 355 9.21 17.48 22.04
C TRP A 355 9.25 16.40 20.98
N PHE A 356 8.95 15.17 21.40
CA PHE A 356 9.02 13.98 20.56
C PHE A 356 7.66 13.65 19.93
N PHE A 357 7.62 12.56 19.15
CA PHE A 357 6.37 11.98 18.64
C PHE A 357 5.40 11.60 19.78
N ASP A 358 4.13 11.42 19.43
CA ASP A 358 3.01 11.15 20.37
C ASP A 358 2.61 12.32 21.28
N THR A 359 3.08 13.54 21.02
CA THR A 359 2.71 14.77 21.76
C THR A 359 1.57 15.57 21.10
N TRP A 360 0.92 15.01 20.08
CA TRP A 360 -0.12 15.68 19.30
C TRP A 360 -1.36 16.06 20.14
N ALA A 361 -1.67 15.29 21.18
CA ALA A 361 -2.77 15.56 22.10
C ALA A 361 -2.55 16.87 22.89
N PHE A 362 -1.30 17.35 22.96
CA PHE A 362 -0.91 18.56 23.64
C PHE A 362 -0.72 19.75 22.70
N SER A 363 -0.95 19.57 21.39
CA SER A 363 -0.89 20.67 20.42
C SER A 363 -2.07 21.64 20.60
N PRO A 364 -1.92 22.91 20.20
CA PRO A 364 -0.77 23.51 19.50
C PRO A 364 0.42 23.89 20.41
N PHE A 365 1.62 23.97 19.82
CA PHE A 365 2.81 24.55 20.46
C PHE A 365 2.90 26.04 20.07
N ASP A 366 1.96 26.79 20.62
CA ASP A 366 1.74 28.20 20.34
C ASP A 366 2.51 29.11 21.32
N LYS A 367 2.25 30.40 21.22
CA LYS A 367 2.90 31.41 22.05
C LYS A 367 2.72 31.14 23.55
N ASP A 368 1.58 30.63 23.99
CA ASP A 368 1.32 30.42 25.41
C ASP A 368 2.22 29.32 26.00
N VAL A 369 2.53 28.28 25.23
CA VAL A 369 3.48 27.24 25.62
C VAL A 369 4.93 27.75 25.52
N LEU A 370 5.25 28.52 24.48
CA LEU A 370 6.63 28.81 24.11
C LEU A 370 7.17 30.12 24.71
N SER A 371 6.32 31.08 25.07
CA SER A 371 6.77 32.39 25.58
C SER A 371 7.60 32.29 26.85
N PRO A 372 7.25 31.46 27.86
CA PRO A 372 8.05 31.35 29.09
C PRO A 372 9.50 30.93 28.81
N LEU A 373 9.71 30.12 27.79
CA LEU A 373 11.04 29.68 27.37
C LEU A 373 11.79 30.79 26.62
N THR A 374 11.15 31.43 25.63
CA THR A 374 11.78 32.50 24.84
C THR A 374 12.14 33.72 25.70
N GLU A 375 11.26 34.11 26.62
CA GLU A 375 11.46 35.24 27.56
C GLU A 375 12.64 34.99 28.50
N ASN A 376 12.94 33.72 28.78
CA ASN A 376 14.06 33.30 29.62
C ASN A 376 15.30 32.87 28.83
N GLY A 377 15.38 33.18 27.54
CA GLY A 377 16.61 33.02 26.75
C GLY A 377 16.72 31.73 25.92
N CYS A 378 15.67 30.89 25.88
CA CYS A 378 15.63 29.76 24.96
C CYS A 378 15.55 30.24 23.51
N ARG A 379 16.39 29.69 22.64
CA ARG A 379 16.48 30.10 21.22
C ARG A 379 16.41 28.94 20.23
N LEU A 380 16.33 27.70 20.71
CA LEU A 380 16.24 26.52 19.85
C LEU A 380 15.04 25.66 20.23
N PHE A 381 14.15 25.42 19.28
CA PHE A 381 12.94 24.63 19.45
C PHE A 381 12.94 23.47 18.46
N CYS A 382 12.79 22.24 18.94
CA CYS A 382 12.87 21.04 18.11
C CYS A 382 11.60 20.20 18.27
N GLY A 383 10.87 19.99 17.16
CA GLY A 383 9.67 19.19 17.14
C GLY A 383 9.80 17.90 16.33
N GLY A 384 9.28 16.80 16.87
CA GLY A 384 9.08 15.56 16.11
C GLY A 384 8.03 15.73 15.02
N GLY A 385 8.37 15.39 13.77
CA GLY A 385 7.46 15.48 12.62
C GLY A 385 8.02 16.31 11.47
N ALA A 386 7.51 16.05 10.26
CA ALA A 386 7.81 16.85 9.08
C ALA A 386 6.94 18.12 8.99
N GLY A 387 5.65 18.02 9.32
CA GLY A 387 4.75 19.16 9.36
C GLY A 387 4.88 19.95 10.66
N TYR A 388 4.63 21.26 10.58
CA TYR A 388 4.81 22.23 11.65
C TYR A 388 3.65 23.23 11.72
N ASP A 389 2.48 22.81 11.22
CA ASP A 389 1.23 23.57 11.21
C ASP A 389 0.68 23.88 12.61
N ASN A 390 1.20 23.22 13.63
CA ASN A 390 0.88 23.41 15.04
C ASN A 390 1.89 24.29 15.80
N VAL A 391 2.85 24.93 15.11
CA VAL A 391 3.89 25.78 15.70
C VAL A 391 3.86 27.16 15.06
N ASP A 392 3.85 28.22 15.88
CA ASP A 392 3.96 29.60 15.40
C ASP A 392 5.43 29.96 15.06
N THR A 393 5.85 29.53 13.88
CA THR A 393 7.23 29.74 13.38
C THR A 393 7.55 31.20 13.06
N GLU A 394 6.55 32.00 12.66
CA GLU A 394 6.72 33.43 12.41
C GLU A 394 6.97 34.17 13.72
N TRP A 395 6.17 33.87 14.75
CA TRP A 395 6.40 34.41 16.09
C TRP A 395 7.75 33.98 16.65
N LEU A 396 8.14 32.69 16.56
CA LEU A 396 9.47 32.24 17.00
C LEU A 396 10.60 33.00 16.30
N THR A 397 10.48 33.23 14.99
CA THR A 397 11.43 34.02 14.21
C THR A 397 11.50 35.47 14.73
N SER A 398 10.35 36.08 15.07
CA SER A 398 10.29 37.43 15.66
C SER A 398 11.00 37.52 17.02
N GLN A 399 11.09 36.41 17.76
CA GLN A 399 11.81 36.32 19.03
C GLN A 399 13.31 36.02 18.86
N GLY A 400 13.80 35.95 17.61
CA GLY A 400 15.17 35.53 17.29
C GLY A 400 15.44 34.05 17.60
N ALA A 401 14.39 33.25 17.71
CA ALA A 401 14.46 31.82 17.98
C ALA A 401 14.34 31.01 16.69
N TYR A 402 14.90 29.80 16.72
CA TYR A 402 14.92 28.85 15.61
C TYR A 402 14.01 27.67 15.92
N TYR A 403 13.32 27.19 14.88
CA TYR A 403 12.56 25.96 14.91
C TYR A 403 13.16 24.92 13.96
N CYS A 404 13.33 23.70 14.46
CA CYS A 404 13.86 22.55 13.73
C CYS A 404 12.81 21.43 13.71
N ASN A 405 12.41 21.02 12.51
CA ASN A 405 11.56 19.86 12.26
C ASN A 405 12.38 18.69 11.67
N THR A 406 11.70 17.63 11.23
CA THR A 406 12.32 16.41 10.67
C THR A 406 11.77 16.08 9.27
N PRO A 407 12.05 16.92 8.25
CA PRO A 407 11.34 16.89 6.97
C PRO A 407 11.63 15.66 6.10
N SER A 408 12.85 15.11 6.16
CA SER A 408 13.26 13.97 5.32
C SER A 408 13.04 12.61 5.98
N GLY A 409 12.90 12.54 7.31
CA GLY A 409 12.87 11.28 8.07
C GLY A 409 11.71 10.34 7.76
N PHE A 410 10.67 10.82 7.08
CA PHE A 410 9.42 10.07 6.81
C PHE A 410 9.10 9.97 5.32
N SER A 411 9.97 10.48 4.44
CA SER A 411 9.62 10.66 3.03
C SER A 411 9.29 9.33 2.34
N VAL A 412 10.07 8.29 2.64
CA VAL A 412 9.86 6.94 2.10
C VAL A 412 8.65 6.28 2.75
N SER A 413 8.55 6.28 4.06
CA SER A 413 7.44 5.64 4.78
C SER A 413 6.08 6.22 4.40
N THR A 414 5.98 7.54 4.29
CA THR A 414 4.75 8.20 3.83
C THR A 414 4.44 7.88 2.37
N ALA A 415 5.45 7.80 1.50
CA ALA A 415 5.26 7.42 0.10
C ALA A 415 4.81 5.95 -0.05
N ASN A 416 5.38 5.03 0.74
CA ASN A 416 4.93 3.64 0.81
C ASN A 416 3.48 3.54 1.29
N GLY A 417 3.12 4.29 2.34
CA GLY A 417 1.74 4.39 2.82
C GLY A 417 0.77 4.96 1.78
N ALA A 418 1.18 5.99 1.03
CA ALA A 418 0.37 6.55 -0.05
C ALA A 418 0.14 5.52 -1.17
N LEU A 419 1.18 4.79 -1.62
CA LEU A 419 1.03 3.72 -2.61
C LEU A 419 0.12 2.59 -2.08
N MET A 420 0.25 2.22 -0.81
CA MET A 420 -0.62 1.23 -0.18
C MET A 420 -2.08 1.67 -0.24
N LEU A 421 -2.38 2.93 0.08
CA LEU A 421 -3.75 3.48 0.01
C LEU A 421 -4.28 3.51 -1.43
N ILE A 422 -3.44 3.87 -2.41
CA ILE A 422 -3.80 3.82 -3.83
C ILE A 422 -4.19 2.38 -4.23
N LEU A 423 -3.36 1.40 -3.86
CA LEU A 423 -3.65 -0.01 -4.11
C LEU A 423 -4.91 -0.47 -3.35
N ALA A 424 -5.08 -0.08 -2.10
CA ALA A 424 -6.25 -0.46 -1.31
C ALA A 424 -7.57 0.06 -1.90
N ALA A 425 -7.58 1.33 -2.30
CA ALA A 425 -8.74 2.00 -2.89
C ALA A 425 -9.09 1.41 -4.26
N THR A 426 -8.09 1.21 -5.12
CA THR A 426 -8.30 0.68 -6.48
C THR A 426 -8.63 -0.80 -6.49
N ARG A 427 -8.24 -1.56 -5.46
CA ARG A 427 -8.43 -3.02 -5.39
C ARG A 427 -9.59 -3.47 -4.49
N SER A 428 -10.37 -2.53 -3.95
CA SER A 428 -11.44 -2.80 -2.96
C SER A 428 -10.94 -3.63 -1.77
N ALA A 429 -9.68 -3.40 -1.35
CA ALA A 429 -9.01 -4.27 -0.40
C ALA A 429 -9.68 -4.26 0.99
N SER A 430 -10.19 -3.10 1.42
CA SER A 430 -10.96 -2.96 2.67
C SER A 430 -12.25 -3.77 2.66
N GLN A 431 -12.95 -3.84 1.51
CA GLN A 431 -14.12 -4.71 1.36
C GLN A 431 -13.68 -6.17 1.47
N GLY A 432 -12.62 -6.57 0.76
CA GLY A 432 -12.08 -7.94 0.85
C GLY A 432 -11.76 -8.37 2.29
N ASP A 433 -11.04 -7.53 3.05
CA ASP A 433 -10.70 -7.78 4.46
C ASP A 433 -11.95 -7.97 5.32
N MET A 434 -12.94 -7.08 5.21
CA MET A 434 -14.19 -7.19 5.94
C MET A 434 -14.94 -8.51 5.64
N TYR A 435 -15.01 -8.91 4.37
CA TYR A 435 -15.69 -10.16 3.99
C TYR A 435 -14.96 -11.40 4.53
N THR A 436 -13.62 -11.40 4.51
CA THR A 436 -12.83 -12.49 5.09
C THR A 436 -13.06 -12.59 6.61
N ARG A 437 -13.02 -11.47 7.33
CA ARG A 437 -13.21 -11.43 8.80
C ARG A 437 -14.62 -11.86 9.24
N THR A 438 -15.61 -11.59 8.40
CA THR A 438 -17.01 -11.96 8.66
C THR A 438 -17.37 -13.36 8.17
N GLY A 439 -16.39 -14.16 7.72
CA GLY A 439 -16.62 -15.51 7.22
C GLY A 439 -17.34 -15.58 5.87
N LYS A 440 -17.59 -14.44 5.23
CA LYS A 440 -18.23 -14.35 3.91
C LYS A 440 -17.28 -14.65 2.76
N TRP A 441 -15.96 -14.52 2.97
CA TRP A 441 -14.90 -14.69 1.98
C TRP A 441 -15.05 -13.78 0.75
N ARG A 442 -15.86 -14.19 -0.24
CA ARG A 442 -16.16 -13.38 -1.43
C ARG A 442 -17.54 -12.73 -1.40
N GLY A 443 -18.37 -13.10 -0.44
CA GLY A 443 -19.77 -12.69 -0.36
C GLY A 443 -20.73 -13.77 -0.83
N ASP A 444 -22.00 -13.42 -0.87
CA ASP A 444 -23.08 -14.28 -1.33
C ASP A 444 -23.48 -13.88 -2.76
N ALA A 445 -23.06 -14.69 -3.72
CA ALA A 445 -23.37 -14.48 -5.14
C ALA A 445 -24.88 -14.58 -5.45
N SER A 446 -25.71 -15.09 -4.53
CA SER A 446 -27.16 -15.12 -4.67
C SER A 446 -27.83 -13.79 -4.31
N VAL A 447 -27.12 -12.89 -3.62
CA VAL A 447 -27.61 -11.57 -3.22
C VAL A 447 -27.02 -10.51 -4.16
N PRO A 448 -27.83 -9.80 -4.96
CA PRO A 448 -27.35 -8.75 -5.85
C PRO A 448 -26.53 -7.69 -5.08
N GLY A 449 -25.25 -7.55 -5.43
CA GLY A 449 -24.34 -6.58 -4.80
C GLY A 449 -23.62 -7.08 -3.54
N ASP A 450 -23.90 -8.28 -3.01
CA ASP A 450 -23.15 -8.85 -1.89
C ASP A 450 -21.95 -9.69 -2.38
N PHE A 451 -21.11 -9.10 -3.23
CA PHE A 451 -19.88 -9.73 -3.71
C PHE A 451 -18.73 -8.72 -3.69
N VAL A 452 -17.51 -9.18 -3.42
CA VAL A 452 -16.31 -8.32 -3.44
C VAL A 452 -16.14 -7.71 -4.84
N THR A 453 -16.19 -6.38 -4.92
CA THR A 453 -16.14 -5.66 -6.19
C THR A 453 -14.82 -5.95 -6.90
N LEU A 454 -14.88 -6.12 -8.23
CA LEU A 454 -13.67 -6.23 -9.03
C LEU A 454 -12.92 -4.89 -8.96
N GLY A 455 -11.71 -4.93 -8.42
CA GLY A 455 -10.82 -3.78 -8.41
C GLY A 455 -10.29 -3.43 -9.79
N GLN A 456 -9.87 -2.18 -9.95
CA GLN A 456 -9.19 -1.66 -11.14
C GLN A 456 -7.68 -1.90 -11.04
N ASP A 457 -7.03 -2.09 -12.18
CA ASP A 457 -5.57 -2.11 -12.28
C ASP A 457 -5.02 -0.68 -12.42
N ILE A 458 -3.91 -0.37 -11.74
CA ILE A 458 -3.29 0.96 -11.78
C ILE A 458 -2.30 1.10 -12.94
N GLU A 459 -1.89 0.01 -13.60
CA GLU A 459 -0.99 0.08 -14.74
C GLU A 459 -1.59 0.94 -15.87
N GLY A 460 -0.86 1.97 -16.30
CA GLY A 460 -1.27 2.91 -17.34
C GLY A 460 -2.16 4.06 -16.87
N MET A 461 -2.64 4.05 -15.63
CA MET A 461 -3.37 5.17 -15.02
C MET A 461 -2.46 6.39 -14.79
N THR A 462 -3.06 7.57 -14.71
CA THR A 462 -2.38 8.83 -14.40
C THR A 462 -2.53 9.17 -12.93
N LEU A 463 -1.41 9.25 -12.22
CA LEU A 463 -1.31 9.76 -10.85
C LEU A 463 -1.01 11.26 -10.89
N GLY A 464 -1.94 12.08 -10.38
CA GLY A 464 -1.76 13.50 -10.14
C GLY A 464 -1.26 13.76 -8.71
N ILE A 465 -0.08 14.35 -8.56
CA ILE A 465 0.51 14.66 -7.25
C ILE A 465 0.40 16.17 -6.97
N ILE A 466 -0.32 16.53 -5.91
CA ILE A 466 -0.40 17.90 -5.40
C ILE A 466 0.66 18.05 -4.30
N GLY A 467 1.75 18.76 -4.60
CA GLY A 467 2.91 18.86 -3.70
C GLY A 467 4.04 17.87 -4.03
N PHE A 468 4.84 18.20 -5.04
CA PHE A 468 5.98 17.42 -5.53
C PHE A 468 7.28 17.71 -4.75
N GLY A 469 7.19 17.56 -3.43
CA GLY A 469 8.32 17.63 -2.50
C GLY A 469 9.04 16.29 -2.35
N SER A 470 9.75 16.06 -1.25
CA SER A 470 10.45 14.79 -0.97
C SER A 470 9.51 13.58 -0.98
N ILE A 471 8.35 13.68 -0.33
CA ILE A 471 7.32 12.62 -0.31
C ILE A 471 6.73 12.40 -1.71
N GLY A 472 6.32 13.47 -2.40
CA GLY A 472 5.73 13.37 -3.74
C GLY A 472 6.67 12.73 -4.76
N LYS A 473 7.96 13.08 -4.73
CA LYS A 473 8.99 12.45 -5.57
C LYS A 473 9.20 10.98 -5.22
N ALA A 474 9.25 10.65 -3.93
CA ALA A 474 9.37 9.26 -3.50
C ALA A 474 8.16 8.41 -3.94
N LEU A 475 6.95 8.98 -3.88
CA LEU A 475 5.73 8.34 -4.38
C LEU A 475 5.77 8.15 -5.90
N ALA A 476 6.24 9.15 -6.65
CA ALA A 476 6.34 9.08 -8.10
C ALA A 476 7.18 7.89 -8.58
N VAL A 477 8.36 7.68 -7.97
CA VAL A 477 9.24 6.54 -8.30
C VAL A 477 8.52 5.20 -8.10
N ARG A 478 7.76 5.07 -7.02
CA ARG A 478 7.02 3.84 -6.68
C ARG A 478 5.82 3.62 -7.61
N ALA A 479 5.08 4.67 -7.91
CA ALA A 479 3.96 4.63 -8.82
C ALA A 479 4.40 4.32 -10.27
N GLN A 480 5.55 4.86 -10.70
CA GLN A 480 6.17 4.51 -11.99
C GLN A 480 6.58 3.03 -12.06
N ALA A 481 7.11 2.46 -10.97
CA ALA A 481 7.40 1.02 -10.89
C ALA A 481 6.13 0.14 -10.98
N CYS A 482 4.97 0.70 -10.65
CA CYS A 482 3.65 0.09 -10.89
C CYS A 482 3.08 0.37 -12.28
N GLY A 483 3.78 1.11 -13.14
CA GLY A 483 3.37 1.43 -14.51
C GLY A 483 2.45 2.66 -14.64
N MET A 484 2.34 3.51 -13.62
CA MET A 484 1.56 4.74 -13.67
C MET A 484 2.30 5.86 -14.41
N LYS A 485 1.54 6.75 -15.05
CA LYS A 485 2.03 8.04 -15.55
C LYS A 485 1.95 9.07 -14.43
N ILE A 486 2.96 9.92 -14.28
CA ILE A 486 3.01 10.90 -13.18
C ILE A 486 2.85 12.31 -13.75
N ILE A 487 1.84 13.02 -13.28
CA ILE A 487 1.72 14.47 -13.43
C ILE A 487 1.74 15.12 -12.05
N TYR A 488 2.20 16.35 -11.96
CA TYR A 488 2.24 17.04 -10.67
C TYR A 488 1.96 18.54 -10.80
N ASN A 489 1.49 19.12 -9.70
CA ASN A 489 1.38 20.56 -9.56
C ASN A 489 2.04 21.03 -8.27
N ASN A 490 2.74 22.16 -8.40
CA ASN A 490 3.35 22.96 -7.34
C ASN A 490 3.16 24.44 -7.67
N ARG A 491 3.24 25.31 -6.64
CA ARG A 491 3.33 26.77 -6.82
C ARG A 491 4.52 27.18 -7.70
N ARG A 492 5.62 26.43 -7.63
CA ARG A 492 6.79 26.57 -8.51
C ARG A 492 7.19 25.19 -9.04
N ARG A 493 7.40 25.09 -10.34
CA ARG A 493 7.92 23.88 -11.00
C ARG A 493 9.26 23.49 -10.36
N VAL A 494 9.49 22.20 -10.12
CA VAL A 494 10.82 21.73 -9.68
C VAL A 494 11.80 21.80 -10.85
N PRO A 495 13.12 21.88 -10.61
CA PRO A 495 14.09 21.77 -11.70
C PRO A 495 13.89 20.50 -12.53
N ASP A 496 14.14 20.55 -13.84
CA ASP A 496 13.95 19.41 -14.74
C ASP A 496 14.72 18.15 -14.27
N SER A 497 15.88 18.34 -13.65
CA SER A 497 16.69 17.26 -13.05
C SER A 497 16.01 16.52 -11.90
N GLU A 498 14.98 17.11 -11.30
CA GLU A 498 14.23 16.56 -10.16
C GLU A 498 12.86 16.00 -10.55
N GLU A 499 12.42 16.15 -11.82
CA GLU A 499 11.13 15.64 -12.28
C GLU A 499 11.12 14.11 -12.43
N ASN A 500 12.26 13.50 -12.77
CA ASN A 500 12.43 12.05 -12.86
C ASN A 500 11.28 11.32 -13.59
N GLY A 501 10.87 11.84 -14.75
CA GLY A 501 9.79 11.27 -15.56
C GLY A 501 8.37 11.68 -15.14
N ALA A 502 8.21 12.60 -14.17
CA ALA A 502 6.95 13.29 -13.91
C ALA A 502 6.81 14.52 -14.82
N SER A 503 5.57 14.95 -15.09
CA SER A 503 5.29 16.16 -15.89
C SER A 503 4.60 17.23 -15.05
N TYR A 504 5.14 18.45 -15.06
CA TYR A 504 4.46 19.60 -14.45
C TYR A 504 3.25 20.02 -15.27
N VAL A 505 2.12 20.20 -14.59
CA VAL A 505 0.86 20.64 -15.19
C VAL A 505 0.20 21.71 -14.33
N SER A 506 -0.79 22.42 -14.87
CA SER A 506 -1.64 23.31 -14.08
C SER A 506 -2.53 22.52 -13.10
N MET A 507 -3.04 23.18 -12.05
CA MET A 507 -3.96 22.52 -11.11
C MET A 507 -5.24 22.05 -11.81
N ASP A 508 -5.80 22.86 -12.72
CA ASP A 508 -7.01 22.48 -13.47
C ASP A 508 -6.77 21.28 -14.39
N GLU A 509 -5.62 21.22 -15.05
CA GLU A 509 -5.24 20.06 -15.87
C GLU A 509 -5.00 18.81 -15.02
N LEU A 510 -4.36 18.94 -13.85
CA LEU A 510 -4.18 17.83 -12.92
C LEU A 510 -5.52 17.23 -12.51
N LEU A 511 -6.46 18.07 -12.08
CA LEU A 511 -7.80 17.64 -11.67
C LEU A 511 -8.56 16.97 -12.81
N ALA A 512 -8.50 17.54 -14.02
CA ALA A 512 -9.25 17.04 -15.17
C ALA A 512 -8.70 15.72 -15.75
N THR A 513 -7.40 15.43 -15.57
CA THR A 513 -6.72 14.33 -16.26
C THR A 513 -6.26 13.19 -15.35
N ALA A 514 -6.11 13.41 -14.04
CA ALA A 514 -5.70 12.37 -13.11
C ALA A 514 -6.79 11.31 -12.92
N ASP A 515 -6.40 10.03 -12.93
CA ASP A 515 -7.25 8.90 -12.53
C ASP A 515 -7.16 8.67 -11.01
N VAL A 516 -6.00 9.01 -10.44
CA VAL A 516 -5.73 9.00 -9.00
C VAL A 516 -5.10 10.33 -8.62
N ILE A 517 -5.57 10.98 -7.55
CA ILE A 517 -5.00 12.22 -7.02
C ILE A 517 -4.40 11.94 -5.64
N SER A 518 -3.12 12.28 -5.45
CA SER A 518 -2.45 12.22 -4.15
C SER A 518 -2.11 13.61 -3.62
N VAL A 519 -2.48 13.86 -2.37
CA VAL A 519 -2.20 15.12 -1.66
C VAL A 519 -0.99 14.96 -0.75
N ASN A 520 0.07 15.71 -1.04
CA ASN A 520 1.35 15.67 -0.34
C ASN A 520 1.89 17.09 0.00
N CYS A 521 1.07 18.13 -0.15
CA CYS A 521 1.44 19.51 0.18
C CYS A 521 1.25 19.82 1.67
N PRO A 522 1.98 20.80 2.24
CA PRO A 522 1.79 21.22 3.62
C PRO A 522 0.42 21.88 3.83
N LEU A 523 -0.12 21.80 5.05
CA LEU A 523 -1.27 22.60 5.46
C LEU A 523 -0.81 24.03 5.79
N THR A 524 -1.44 24.99 5.15
CA THR A 524 -1.21 26.43 5.25
C THR A 524 -2.56 27.14 5.13
N ALA A 525 -2.58 28.46 5.32
CA ALA A 525 -3.79 29.25 5.04
C ALA A 525 -4.26 29.08 3.58
N GLU A 526 -3.32 29.02 2.61
CA GLU A 526 -3.66 28.88 1.19
C GLU A 526 -4.04 27.46 0.77
N THR A 527 -3.59 26.44 1.50
CA THR A 527 -3.90 25.03 1.17
C THR A 527 -5.03 24.45 2.01
N ARG A 528 -5.59 25.21 2.97
CA ARG A 528 -6.77 24.80 3.72
C ARG A 528 -7.98 24.75 2.77
N HIS A 529 -8.66 23.61 2.75
CA HIS A 529 -9.76 23.32 1.83
C HIS A 529 -9.38 23.53 0.35
N LEU A 530 -8.11 23.29 0.00
CA LEU A 530 -7.61 23.32 -1.38
C LEU A 530 -8.46 22.43 -2.31
N LEU A 531 -8.94 21.29 -1.81
CA LEU A 531 -9.92 20.47 -2.52
C LEU A 531 -11.31 20.70 -1.92
N GLY A 532 -12.10 21.57 -2.57
CA GLY A 532 -13.48 21.87 -2.22
C GLY A 532 -14.48 21.45 -3.32
N PRO A 533 -15.75 21.87 -3.22
CA PRO A 533 -16.80 21.49 -4.18
C PRO A 533 -16.45 21.81 -5.64
N VAL A 534 -15.78 22.96 -5.86
CA VAL A 534 -15.36 23.40 -7.19
C VAL A 534 -14.29 22.45 -7.75
N GLU A 535 -13.28 22.10 -6.97
CA GLU A 535 -12.21 21.22 -7.40
C GLU A 535 -12.73 19.80 -7.67
N PHE A 536 -13.59 19.26 -6.79
CA PHE A 536 -14.24 17.97 -7.03
C PHE A 536 -15.05 17.95 -8.32
N SER A 537 -15.73 19.05 -8.67
CA SER A 537 -16.52 19.13 -9.91
C SER A 537 -15.66 18.99 -11.18
N LYS A 538 -14.39 19.43 -11.11
CA LYS A 538 -13.43 19.39 -12.22
C LYS A 538 -12.80 18.01 -12.42
N MET A 539 -12.91 17.12 -11.43
CA MET A 539 -12.29 15.80 -11.49
C MET A 539 -13.03 14.86 -12.46
N LYS A 540 -12.36 13.78 -12.87
CA LYS A 540 -13.01 12.65 -13.55
C LYS A 540 -14.06 12.01 -12.64
N ASN A 541 -15.08 11.39 -13.24
CA ASN A 541 -16.01 10.55 -12.48
C ASN A 541 -15.31 9.23 -12.11
N GLY A 542 -15.44 8.81 -10.86
CA GLY A 542 -14.76 7.63 -10.31
C GLY A 542 -13.26 7.85 -10.04
N VAL A 543 -12.84 9.11 -9.86
CA VAL A 543 -11.46 9.45 -9.48
C VAL A 543 -11.12 8.89 -8.09
N PHE A 544 -9.94 8.33 -7.90
CA PHE A 544 -9.47 7.93 -6.57
C PHE A 544 -8.70 9.07 -5.92
N ILE A 545 -8.95 9.34 -4.63
CA ILE A 545 -8.25 10.40 -3.89
C ILE A 545 -7.56 9.79 -2.67
N VAL A 546 -6.28 10.10 -2.52
CA VAL A 546 -5.44 9.66 -1.40
C VAL A 546 -4.81 10.86 -0.74
N ASN A 547 -5.02 11.03 0.57
CA ASN A 547 -4.43 12.10 1.34
C ASN A 547 -3.58 11.53 2.47
N THR A 548 -2.27 11.77 2.38
CA THR A 548 -1.28 11.39 3.41
C THR A 548 -0.61 12.62 4.02
N ALA A 549 -1.15 13.81 3.75
CA ALA A 549 -0.66 15.08 4.26
C ALA A 549 -1.42 15.52 5.52
N ARG A 550 -2.52 16.25 5.34
CA ARG A 550 -3.37 16.78 6.42
C ARG A 550 -4.83 16.78 5.98
N GLY A 551 -5.73 16.38 6.88
CA GLY A 551 -7.16 16.31 6.60
C GLY A 551 -7.74 17.64 6.14
N ALA A 552 -7.41 18.74 6.82
CA ALA A 552 -7.93 20.08 6.54
C ALA A 552 -7.53 20.67 5.17
N ILE A 553 -6.69 19.99 4.38
CA ILE A 553 -6.44 20.36 2.98
C ILE A 553 -7.64 20.03 2.09
N ILE A 554 -8.47 19.05 2.50
CA ILE A 554 -9.69 18.65 1.81
C ILE A 554 -10.87 19.15 2.62
N ASN A 555 -11.86 19.76 1.96
CA ASN A 555 -13.14 20.05 2.58
C ASN A 555 -13.91 18.73 2.76
N GLU A 556 -14.07 18.31 4.02
CA GLU A 556 -14.63 17.00 4.39
C GLU A 556 -16.10 16.85 3.95
N GLU A 557 -16.92 17.89 4.15
CA GLU A 557 -18.32 17.86 3.70
C GLU A 557 -18.39 17.69 2.18
N ALA A 558 -17.56 18.42 1.44
CA ALA A 558 -17.51 18.33 -0.02
C ALA A 558 -17.04 16.94 -0.49
N LEU A 559 -16.08 16.33 0.20
CA LEU A 559 -15.63 14.97 -0.09
C LEU A 559 -16.76 13.95 0.12
N VAL A 560 -17.48 14.04 1.24
CA VAL A 560 -18.61 13.13 1.54
C VAL A 560 -19.70 13.26 0.47
N GLN A 561 -20.00 14.47 0.01
CA GLN A 561 -20.97 14.68 -1.07
C GLN A 561 -20.47 14.11 -2.40
N ALA A 562 -19.18 14.30 -2.73
CA ALA A 562 -18.58 13.73 -3.93
C ALA A 562 -18.68 12.19 -3.96
N LEU A 563 -18.33 11.53 -2.84
CA LEU A 563 -18.44 10.07 -2.68
C LEU A 563 -19.89 9.59 -2.83
N LYS A 564 -20.86 10.24 -2.18
CA LYS A 564 -22.29 9.88 -2.27
C LYS A 564 -22.86 10.02 -3.67
N SER A 565 -22.35 10.98 -4.45
CA SER A 565 -22.79 11.21 -5.83
C SER A 565 -22.16 10.25 -6.85
N GLY A 566 -21.18 9.42 -6.44
CA GLY A 566 -20.39 8.58 -7.35
C GLY A 566 -19.35 9.36 -8.17
N LYS A 567 -19.04 10.59 -7.76
CA LYS A 567 -18.01 11.43 -8.40
C LYS A 567 -16.61 10.91 -8.12
N GLY A 568 -16.37 10.36 -6.93
CA GLY A 568 -15.13 9.72 -6.50
C GLY A 568 -15.36 8.52 -5.59
#